data_AF-L8M0Z2-F1
#
_entry.id   AF-L8M0Z2-F1
#
_cell.length_a   1.000
_cell.length_b   1.000
_cell.length_c   1.000
_cell.angle_alpha   90.00
_cell.angle_beta   90.00
_cell.angle_gamma   90.00
#
_symmetry.space_group_name_H-M   'P 1'
#
loop_
_entity.id
_entity.type
_entity.pdbx_description
1 polymer ?
#
loop_
_entity_poly.entity_id
_entity_poly.type
_entity_poly.pdbx_seq_one_letter_code
_entity_poly.pdbx_strand_id
1 'polypeptide(L)'
;MNDLLVNLAGWVPAIILPIATITQLVKIVQERNAAGVSLITWFLFGVANIGLYLFTEKYLALQSLVGLLGTAVLDFAIFFLALSYRRQVPAQISSPNTINVEVDQEIV
;
A
#
# COMPACT_ATOMS: atom_id res chain seq x y z
N MET A 1 -29.22 15.67 -16.83
CA MET A 1 -27.81 15.23 -16.79
C MET A 1 -27.65 14.20 -17.90
N ASN A 2 -26.54 14.19 -18.65
CA ASN A 2 -26.42 13.23 -19.75
C ASN A 2 -26.06 11.86 -19.19
N ASP A 3 -27.01 10.93 -19.17
CA ASP A 3 -26.87 9.60 -18.53
C ASP A 3 -25.72 8.78 -19.12
N LEU A 4 -25.34 9.05 -20.37
CA LEU A 4 -24.19 8.42 -21.02
C LEU A 4 -22.86 8.85 -20.37
N LEU A 5 -22.73 10.15 -20.04
CA LEU A 5 -21.53 10.68 -19.38
C LEU A 5 -21.38 10.10 -17.97
N VAL A 6 -22.48 9.94 -17.22
CA VAL A 6 -22.45 9.38 -15.86
C VAL A 6 -22.06 7.91 -15.88
N ASN A 7 -22.63 7.12 -16.79
CA ASN A 7 -22.30 5.71 -16.93
C ASN A 7 -20.85 5.48 -17.37
N LEU A 8 -20.35 6.31 -18.30
CA LEU A 8 -18.96 6.23 -18.75
C LEU A 8 -17.99 6.67 -17.65
N ALA A 9 -18.32 7.75 -16.92
CA ALA A 9 -17.52 8.23 -15.80
C ALA A 9 -17.42 7.20 -14.67
N GLY A 10 -18.43 6.36 -14.45
CA GLY A 10 -18.37 5.25 -13.48
C GLY A 10 -17.40 4.13 -13.85
N TRP A 11 -17.17 3.90 -15.15
CA TRP A 11 -16.20 2.91 -15.62
C TRP A 11 -14.74 3.36 -15.44
N VAL A 12 -14.49 4.67 -15.48
CA VAL A 12 -13.14 5.24 -15.33
C VAL A 12 -12.47 4.78 -14.03
N PRO A 13 -13.01 5.06 -12.83
CA PRO A 13 -12.39 4.58 -11.59
C PRO A 13 -12.43 3.05 -11.49
N ALA A 14 -13.47 2.41 -12.05
CA ALA A 14 -13.61 0.95 -11.97
C ALA A 14 -12.54 0.17 -12.75
N ILE A 15 -11.85 0.82 -13.68
CA ILE A 15 -10.76 0.22 -14.46
C ILE A 15 -9.41 0.78 -14.00
N ILE A 16 -9.31 2.11 -13.85
CA ILE A 16 -8.03 2.75 -13.54
C ILE A 16 -7.54 2.37 -12.14
N LEU A 17 -8.43 2.33 -11.14
CA LEU A 17 -8.02 2.01 -9.77
C LEU A 17 -7.47 0.58 -9.66
N PRO A 18 -8.18 -0.48 -10.12
CA PRO A 18 -7.62 -1.83 -10.08
C PRO A 18 -6.30 -1.95 -10.83
N ILE A 19 -6.16 -1.34 -12.01
CA ILE A 19 -4.93 -1.42 -12.80
C ILE A 19 -3.77 -0.75 -12.06
N ALA A 20 -3.98 0.44 -11.50
CA ALA A 20 -2.96 1.14 -10.73
C ALA A 20 -2.54 0.35 -9.47
N THR A 21 -3.48 -0.29 -8.78
CA THR A 21 -3.18 -1.12 -7.61
C THR A 21 -2.44 -2.40 -8.01
N ILE A 22 -2.82 -3.04 -9.12
CA ILE A 22 -2.14 -4.23 -9.64
C ILE A 22 -0.68 -3.90 -9.99
N THR A 23 -0.40 -2.78 -10.67
CA THR A 23 0.98 -2.43 -11.02
C THR A 23 1.85 -2.21 -9.77
N GLN A 24 1.30 -1.58 -8.74
CA GLN A 24 1.99 -1.45 -7.45
C GLN A 24 2.24 -2.81 -6.79
N LEU A 25 1.24 -3.69 -6.78
CA LEU A 25 1.36 -5.03 -6.20
C LEU A 25 2.44 -5.85 -6.91
N VAL A 26 2.42 -5.85 -8.25
CA VAL A 26 3.44 -6.53 -9.09
C VAL A 26 4.84 -6.01 -8.77
N LYS A 27 5.01 -4.69 -8.65
CA LYS A 27 6.30 -4.08 -8.31
C LYS A 27 6.84 -4.57 -6.96
N ILE A 28 6.00 -4.58 -5.93
CA ILE A 28 6.38 -5.05 -4.59
C ILE A 28 6.77 -6.55 -4.62
N VAL A 29 6.04 -7.36 -5.39
CA VAL A 29 6.36 -8.79 -5.55
C VAL A 29 7.68 -8.99 -6.27
N GLN A 30 7.93 -8.27 -7.36
CA GLN A 30 9.15 -8.40 -8.17
C GLN A 30 10.40 -7.92 -7.42
N GLU A 31 10.31 -6.78 -6.76
CA GLU A 31 11.44 -6.20 -6.02
C GLU A 31 11.66 -6.90 -4.67
N ARG A 32 10.70 -7.72 -4.20
CA ARG A 32 10.65 -8.33 -2.86
C ARG A 32 10.94 -7.32 -1.74
N ASN A 33 10.59 -6.07 -1.98
CA ASN A 33 10.88 -4.95 -1.11
C ASN A 33 9.66 -4.05 -1.06
N ALA A 34 9.33 -3.57 0.13
CA ALA A 34 8.25 -2.63 0.39
C ALA A 34 8.77 -1.27 0.91
N ALA A 35 10.04 -0.96 0.66
CA ALA A 35 10.62 0.35 0.95
C ALA A 35 9.83 1.45 0.21
N GLY A 36 9.46 2.50 0.93
CA GLY A 36 8.63 3.59 0.41
C GLY A 36 7.12 3.31 0.37
N VAL A 37 6.69 2.08 0.67
CA VAL A 37 5.26 1.72 0.71
C VAL A 37 4.71 1.96 2.12
N SER A 38 3.73 2.87 2.25
CA SER A 38 3.08 3.18 3.52
C SER A 38 1.99 2.16 3.86
N LEU A 39 2.20 1.35 4.91
CA LEU A 39 1.22 0.37 5.37
C LEU A 39 -0.12 1.00 5.73
N ILE A 40 -0.09 2.12 6.45
CA ILE A 40 -1.31 2.81 6.91
C ILE A 40 -2.11 3.30 5.70
N THR A 41 -1.45 3.82 4.67
CA THR A 41 -2.12 4.29 3.45
C THR A 41 -2.88 3.17 2.75
N TRP A 42 -2.24 2.02 2.52
CA TRP A 42 -2.88 0.88 1.85
C TRP A 42 -4.00 0.26 2.68
N PHE A 43 -3.84 0.21 4.00
CA PHE A 43 -4.92 -0.20 4.90
C PHE A 43 -6.12 0.74 4.82
N LEU A 44 -5.90 2.06 4.89
CA LEU A 44 -6.96 3.06 4.82
C LEU A 44 -7.64 3.08 3.45
N PHE A 45 -6.91 2.86 2.36
CA PHE A 45 -7.52 2.72 1.03
C PHE A 45 -8.42 1.50 0.93
N GLY A 46 -8.02 0.35 1.47
CA GLY A 46 -8.88 -0.83 1.55
C GLY A 46 -10.18 -0.54 2.30
N VAL A 47 -10.08 0.12 3.47
CA VAL A 47 -11.26 0.54 4.25
C VAL A 47 -12.11 1.56 3.50
N ALA A 48 -11.49 2.54 2.84
CA ALA A 48 -12.21 3.56 2.07
C ALA A 48 -12.97 2.96 0.89
N ASN A 49 -12.38 2.00 0.16
CA ASN A 49 -13.02 1.32 -0.95
C ASN A 49 -14.21 0.46 -0.50
N ILE A 50 -14.12 -0.18 0.67
CA ILE A 50 -15.28 -0.86 1.29
C ILE A 50 -16.36 0.15 1.67
N GLY A 51 -15.99 1.25 2.34
CA GLY A 51 -16.92 2.30 2.73
C GLY A 51 -17.62 2.92 1.51
N LEU A 52 -16.89 3.15 0.43
CA LEU A 52 -17.42 3.68 -0.82
C LEU A 52 -18.36 2.66 -1.49
N TYR A 53 -18.03 1.37 -1.49
CA TYR A 53 -18.92 0.31 -1.97
C TYR A 53 -20.24 0.28 -1.21
N LEU A 54 -20.21 0.48 0.11
CA LEU A 54 -21.43 0.60 0.91
C LEU A 54 -22.23 1.86 0.57
N PHE A 55 -21.53 2.98 0.36
CA PHE A 55 -22.12 4.28 0.05
C PHE A 55 -22.78 4.35 -1.33
N THR A 56 -22.27 3.65 -2.34
CA THR A 56 -22.86 3.70 -3.69
C THR A 56 -24.22 3.00 -3.80
N GLU A 57 -24.56 2.13 -2.83
CA GLU A 57 -25.77 1.28 -2.82
C GLU A 57 -25.93 0.40 -4.08
N LYS A 58 -24.89 0.32 -4.92
CA LYS A 58 -24.89 -0.39 -6.22
C LYS A 58 -24.21 -1.75 -6.09
N TYR A 59 -24.70 -2.58 -5.16
CA TYR A 59 -24.01 -3.81 -4.74
C TYR A 59 -23.80 -4.84 -5.86
N LEU A 60 -24.73 -4.90 -6.81
CA LEU A 60 -24.69 -5.85 -7.93
C LEU A 60 -24.08 -5.25 -9.21
N ALA A 61 -23.72 -3.97 -9.21
CA ALA A 61 -23.10 -3.34 -10.38
C ALA A 61 -21.65 -3.82 -10.49
N LEU A 62 -21.29 -4.39 -11.65
CA LEU A 62 -19.92 -4.83 -11.93
C LEU A 62 -18.89 -3.72 -11.69
N GLN A 63 -19.22 -2.48 -12.04
CA GLN A 63 -18.35 -1.31 -11.79
C GLN A 63 -18.04 -1.12 -10.30
N SER A 64 -19.03 -1.25 -9.40
CA SER A 64 -18.82 -1.14 -7.95
C SER A 64 -18.11 -2.37 -7.39
N LEU A 65 -18.44 -3.56 -7.88
CA LEU A 65 -17.81 -4.79 -7.39
C LEU A 65 -16.33 -4.85 -7.75
N VAL A 66 -15.98 -4.65 -9.02
CA VAL A 66 -14.58 -4.71 -9.49
C VAL A 66 -13.83 -3.45 -9.06
N GLY A 67 -14.44 -2.28 -9.27
CA GLY A 67 -13.80 -0.99 -9.06
C GLY A 67 -13.58 -0.60 -7.61
N LEU A 68 -14.42 -1.08 -6.70
CA LEU A 68 -14.34 -0.76 -5.27
C LEU A 68 -13.96 -1.99 -4.47
N LEU A 69 -14.80 -3.03 -4.46
CA LEU A 69 -14.56 -4.20 -3.62
C LEU A 69 -13.32 -4.99 -4.08
N GLY A 70 -13.14 -5.16 -5.39
CA GLY A 70 -11.96 -5.76 -5.99
C GLY A 70 -10.69 -4.96 -5.68
N THR A 71 -10.76 -3.63 -5.83
CA THR A 71 -9.65 -2.73 -5.45
C THR A 71 -9.32 -2.84 -3.96
N ALA A 72 -10.33 -2.91 -3.07
CA ALA A 72 -10.10 -3.08 -1.64
C ALA A 72 -9.32 -4.37 -1.33
N VAL A 73 -9.64 -5.48 -2.00
CA VAL A 73 -8.90 -6.74 -1.85
C VAL A 73 -7.44 -6.56 -2.27
N LEU A 74 -7.18 -5.86 -3.38
CA LEU A 74 -5.83 -5.57 -3.84
C LEU A 74 -5.06 -4.65 -2.86
N ASP A 75 -5.73 -3.64 -2.29
CA ASP A 75 -5.14 -2.74 -1.30
C ASP A 75 -4.70 -3.51 -0.05
N PHE A 76 -5.56 -4.41 0.46
CA PHE A 76 -5.20 -5.27 1.57
C PHE A 76 -4.09 -6.25 1.20
N ALA A 77 -4.08 -6.79 -0.04
CA ALA A 77 -2.99 -7.64 -0.50
C ALA A 77 -1.64 -6.91 -0.46
N ILE A 78 -1.60 -5.65 -0.89
CA ILE A 78 -0.41 -4.80 -0.77
C ILE A 78 -0.03 -4.59 0.70
N PHE A 79 -1.00 -4.27 1.56
CA PHE A 79 -0.76 -4.11 3.00
C PHE A 79 -0.11 -5.36 3.62
N PHE A 80 -0.69 -6.54 3.41
CA PHE A 80 -0.17 -7.80 3.97
C PHE A 80 1.20 -8.17 3.40
N LEU A 81 1.42 -7.93 2.11
CA LEU A 81 2.70 -8.20 1.47
C LEU A 81 3.79 -7.25 1.98
N ALA A 82 3.48 -5.95 2.05
CA ALA A 82 4.39 -4.95 2.59
C ALA A 82 4.73 -5.20 4.06
N LEU A 83 3.75 -5.66 4.85
CA LEU A 83 3.97 -6.06 6.24
C LEU A 83 4.91 -7.27 6.35
N SER A 84 4.76 -8.24 5.44
CA SER A 84 5.59 -9.45 5.38
C SER A 84 7.04 -9.15 5.00
N TYR A 85 7.28 -8.20 4.08
CA TYR A 85 8.64 -7.80 3.70
C TYR A 85 9.33 -6.88 4.72
N ARG A 86 8.59 -6.04 5.45
CA ARG A 86 9.20 -5.24 6.54
C ARG A 86 9.77 -6.09 7.68
N ARG A 87 9.18 -7.25 7.96
CA ARG A 87 9.68 -8.20 8.97
C ARG A 87 11.00 -8.86 8.58
N GLN A 88 11.42 -8.75 7.32
CA GLN A 88 12.64 -9.38 6.80
C GLN A 88 13.86 -8.46 6.89
N VAL A 89 13.72 -7.19 7.27
CA VAL A 89 14.86 -6.31 7.57
C VAL A 89 15.34 -6.63 8.99
N PRO A 90 16.50 -7.30 9.17
CA PRO A 90 17.03 -7.58 10.49
C PRO A 90 17.47 -6.27 11.14
N ALA A 91 17.29 -6.15 12.45
CA ALA A 91 17.83 -5.07 13.26
C ALA A 91 19.37 -5.07 13.22
N GLN A 92 19.95 -4.47 12.20
CA GLN A 92 21.38 -4.24 12.05
C GLN A 92 21.53 -2.77 11.65
N ILE A 93 21.70 -1.91 12.67
CA ILE A 93 22.45 -0.63 12.71
C ILE A 93 22.04 0.02 14.05
N SER A 94 22.63 -0.47 15.13
CA SER A 94 22.76 0.27 16.39
C SER A 94 24.04 -0.19 17.08
N SER A 95 25.15 -0.22 16.34
CA SER A 95 26.47 -0.15 16.97
C SER A 95 26.68 1.30 17.41
N PRO A 96 26.79 1.58 18.71
CA PRO A 96 27.32 2.86 19.15
C PRO A 96 28.75 2.91 18.66
N ASN A 97 29.11 4.02 18.00
CA ASN A 97 30.48 4.33 17.64
C ASN A 97 31.28 4.52 18.94
N THR A 98 31.84 3.44 19.51
CA THR A 98 32.92 3.51 20.48
C THR A 98 34.15 3.99 19.74
N ILE A 99 34.24 5.32 19.59
CA ILE A 99 35.51 5.98 19.37
C ILE A 99 36.34 5.67 20.61
N ASN A 100 37.31 4.79 20.44
CA ASN A 100 38.40 4.59 21.38
C ASN A 100 39.11 5.95 21.53
N VAL A 101 38.79 6.68 22.59
CA VAL A 101 39.70 7.69 23.12
C VAL A 101 40.71 6.89 23.94
N GLU A 102 41.80 6.51 23.28
CA GLU A 102 43.03 6.09 23.93
C GLU A 102 43.36 7.18 24.96
N VAL A 103 43.26 6.83 26.25
CA VAL A 103 43.70 7.69 27.33
C VAL A 103 45.22 7.66 27.29
N ASP A 104 45.83 8.71 26.74
CA ASP A 104 47.27 8.92 26.87
C ASP A 104 47.56 9.31 28.32
N GLN A 105 47.79 8.28 29.14
CA GLN A 105 48.39 8.38 30.46
C GLN A 105 49.91 8.55 30.29
N GLU A 106 50.38 9.80 30.15
CA GLU A 106 51.70 10.23 30.66
C GLU A 106 51.40 11.10 31.89
N ILE A 107 51.45 10.60 33.13
CA ILE A 107 52.62 10.27 33.97
C ILE A 107 53.68 11.38 34.01
N VAL A 108 53.54 12.21 35.06
CA VAL A 108 54.57 12.86 35.92
C VAL A 108 55.58 13.80 35.27
#